data_AF-A0A6I5HZL4-F1
#
_entry.id   AF-A0A6I5HZL4-F1
#
_cell.length_a   1.000
_cell.length_b   1.000
_cell.length_c   1.000
_cell.angle_alpha   90.00
_cell.angle_beta   90.00
_cell.angle_gamma   90.00
#
_symmetry.space_group_name_H-M   'P 1'
#
loop_
_entity.id
_entity.type
_entity.pdbx_description
1 polymer ?
#
loop_
_entity_poly.entity_id
_entity_poly.type
_entity_poly.pdbx_seq_one_letter_code
_entity_poly.pdbx_strand_id
1 'polypeptide(L)'
;MVQSTAAHHLHAILTRVRESGKGQYVQGWVSVLDAEMSSAEFCKRHAEVVNLLSLTIQQLHALPDRSRDRFMRYVPAWWNVVIQPKANWADNGRAAIQIADLDLLDHLESAADIILSNLAGSEGAPAGTDLSEMSRQCQEWIEILEMDNGNIDNVIKSQLISQLRHVIWLVENVEIFGEARISGEASRAIGSLAQASAMVGEGDPERAGVWKRAFMSLVSVCAAFNRGAPVVRESIEAGSTLVGEIANVVQDIQS
;
A
#
# COMPACT_ATOMS: atom_id res chain seq x y z
N MET A 1 4.13 13.01 15.26
CA MET A 1 3.69 11.67 14.82
C MET A 1 4.89 11.03 14.14
N VAL A 2 5.22 9.77 14.45
CA VAL A 2 6.46 9.13 13.99
C VAL A 2 6.18 8.53 12.60
N GLN A 3 6.94 8.92 11.59
CA GLN A 3 6.88 8.27 10.27
C GLN A 3 7.19 6.78 10.42
N SER A 4 6.38 5.93 9.82
CA SER A 4 6.56 4.47 9.83
C SER A 4 6.84 3.97 8.41
N THR A 5 7.45 2.79 8.34
CA THR A 5 7.75 2.09 7.09
C THR A 5 6.97 0.80 7.03
N ALA A 6 6.92 0.15 5.88
CA ALA A 6 6.30 -1.18 5.76
C ALA A 6 6.91 -2.20 6.74
N ALA A 7 8.22 -2.08 6.98
CA ALA A 7 8.94 -2.91 7.94
C ALA A 7 8.51 -2.64 9.40
N HIS A 8 8.23 -1.39 9.78
CA HIS A 8 7.70 -1.06 11.11
C HIS A 8 6.33 -1.71 11.35
N HIS A 9 5.43 -1.65 10.36
CA HIS A 9 4.11 -2.26 10.47
C HIS A 9 4.19 -3.79 10.46
N LEU A 10 5.05 -4.37 9.63
CA LEU A 10 5.30 -5.81 9.64
C LEU A 10 5.84 -6.26 11.01
N HIS A 11 6.81 -5.53 11.57
CA HIS A 11 7.32 -5.78 12.92
C HIS A 11 6.20 -5.74 13.96
N ALA A 12 5.41 -4.67 13.98
CA ALA A 12 4.29 -4.52 14.92
C ALA A 12 3.28 -5.66 14.83
N ILE A 13 2.92 -6.11 13.62
CA ILE A 13 2.03 -7.25 13.41
C ILE A 13 2.65 -8.53 13.99
N LEU A 14 3.89 -8.84 13.63
CA LEU A 14 4.55 -10.08 14.08
C LEU A 14 4.75 -10.10 15.60
N THR A 15 5.09 -8.97 16.20
CA THR A 15 5.17 -8.80 17.65
C THR A 15 3.81 -9.03 18.29
N ARG A 16 2.73 -8.44 17.78
CA ARG A 16 1.36 -8.69 18.29
C ARG A 16 0.94 -10.15 18.15
N VAL A 17 1.33 -10.83 17.06
CA VAL A 17 1.01 -12.25 16.86
C VAL A 17 1.73 -13.08 17.93
N ARG A 18 3.04 -12.82 18.13
CA ARG A 18 3.86 -13.46 19.17
C ARG A 18 3.29 -13.24 20.57
N GLU A 19 2.86 -12.01 20.88
CA GLU A 19 2.38 -11.57 22.19
C GLU A 19 0.90 -11.82 22.45
N SER A 20 0.15 -12.36 21.46
CA SER A 20 -1.29 -12.62 21.56
C SER A 20 -1.71 -13.54 22.71
N GLY A 21 -0.76 -14.19 23.39
CA GLY A 21 -1.00 -15.14 24.47
C GLY A 21 -1.68 -16.44 24.00
N LYS A 22 -1.86 -16.61 22.68
CA LYS A 22 -2.51 -17.78 22.11
C LYS A 22 -1.55 -18.96 22.07
N GLY A 23 -2.05 -20.13 22.47
CA GLY A 23 -1.28 -21.37 22.48
C GLY A 23 -0.96 -21.90 21.09
N GLN A 24 -1.60 -21.37 20.04
CA GLN A 24 -1.46 -21.84 18.66
C GLN A 24 -1.14 -20.71 17.69
N TYR A 25 -0.29 -21.04 16.70
CA TYR A 25 0.12 -20.18 15.60
C TYR A 25 -1.05 -19.41 14.96
N VAL A 26 -2.03 -20.17 14.44
CA VAL A 26 -3.15 -19.63 13.69
C VAL A 26 -4.04 -18.73 14.54
N GLN A 27 -4.18 -19.04 15.83
CA GLN A 27 -4.98 -18.25 16.76
C GLN A 27 -4.36 -16.87 17.00
N GLY A 28 -3.02 -16.77 16.98
CA GLY A 28 -2.32 -15.49 17.04
C GLY A 28 -2.66 -14.62 15.83
N TRP A 29 -2.59 -15.18 14.62
CA TRP A 29 -2.96 -14.47 13.39
C TRP A 29 -4.43 -14.08 13.34
N VAL A 30 -5.33 -14.99 13.67
CA VAL A 30 -6.78 -14.71 13.76
C VAL A 30 -7.05 -13.58 14.74
N SER A 31 -6.33 -13.53 15.87
CA SER A 31 -6.48 -12.49 16.87
C SER A 31 -5.93 -11.13 16.43
N VAL A 32 -4.82 -11.09 15.69
CA VAL A 32 -4.21 -9.83 15.24
C VAL A 32 -4.91 -9.27 14.00
N LEU A 33 -5.27 -10.15 13.08
CA LEU A 33 -6.00 -9.79 11.87
C LEU A 33 -7.50 -9.66 12.11
N ASP A 34 -8.00 -9.95 13.32
CA ASP A 34 -9.42 -9.85 13.68
C ASP A 34 -10.36 -10.45 12.62
N ALA A 35 -10.02 -11.67 12.18
CA ALA A 35 -10.73 -12.36 11.12
C ALA A 35 -10.63 -13.88 11.29
N GLU A 36 -11.72 -14.60 11.03
CA GLU A 36 -11.76 -16.05 11.16
C GLU A 36 -10.84 -16.72 10.13
N MET A 37 -10.13 -17.76 10.57
CA MET A 37 -9.28 -18.56 9.67
C MET A 37 -10.11 -19.12 8.52
N SER A 38 -9.62 -19.01 7.29
CA SER A 38 -10.30 -19.42 6.04
C SER A 38 -11.44 -18.49 5.59
N SER A 39 -11.72 -17.39 6.30
CA SER A 39 -12.64 -16.36 5.80
C SER A 39 -11.99 -15.55 4.67
N ALA A 40 -12.82 -14.97 3.80
CA ALA A 40 -12.33 -14.07 2.75
C ALA A 40 -11.60 -12.85 3.34
N GLU A 41 -12.07 -12.34 4.47
CA GLU A 41 -11.44 -11.21 5.16
C GLU A 41 -10.06 -11.58 5.72
N PHE A 42 -9.92 -12.79 6.29
CA PHE A 42 -8.61 -13.28 6.72
C PHE A 42 -7.64 -13.40 5.53
N CYS A 43 -8.08 -14.00 4.42
CA CYS A 43 -7.25 -14.10 3.21
C CYS A 43 -6.83 -12.72 2.70
N LYS A 44 -7.75 -11.75 2.67
CA LYS A 44 -7.48 -10.36 2.26
C LYS A 44 -6.46 -9.70 3.19
N ARG A 45 -6.70 -9.71 4.51
CA ARG A 45 -5.79 -9.10 5.50
C ARG A 45 -4.43 -9.77 5.52
N HIS A 46 -4.37 -11.10 5.44
CA HIS A 46 -3.10 -11.83 5.39
C HIS A 46 -2.33 -11.52 4.11
N ALA A 47 -3.00 -11.44 2.95
CA ALA A 47 -2.38 -10.99 1.70
C ALA A 47 -1.75 -9.60 1.83
N GLU A 48 -2.36 -8.70 2.60
CA GLU A 48 -1.76 -7.39 2.88
C GLU A 48 -0.51 -7.46 3.77
N VAL A 49 -0.44 -8.42 4.70
CA VAL A 49 0.81 -8.68 5.43
C VAL A 49 1.91 -9.22 4.51
N VAL A 50 1.56 -10.07 3.54
CA VAL A 50 2.49 -10.51 2.50
C VAL A 50 2.96 -9.33 1.63
N ASN A 51 2.06 -8.39 1.32
CA ASN A 51 2.40 -7.16 0.61
C ASN A 51 3.34 -6.27 1.44
N LEU A 52 3.19 -6.19 2.76
CA LEU A 52 4.13 -5.46 3.63
C LEU A 52 5.53 -6.05 3.57
N LEU A 53 5.66 -7.38 3.56
CA LEU A 53 6.95 -8.04 3.37
C LEU A 53 7.52 -7.72 1.99
N SER A 54 6.70 -7.79 0.93
CA SER A 54 7.13 -7.47 -0.43
C SER A 54 7.61 -6.02 -0.55
N LEU A 55 6.89 -5.07 0.06
CA LEU A 55 7.25 -3.66 0.10
C LEU A 55 8.53 -3.44 0.92
N THR A 56 8.69 -4.15 2.04
CA THR A 56 9.94 -4.14 2.82
C THR A 56 11.14 -4.59 1.97
N ILE A 57 10.99 -5.65 1.18
CA ILE A 57 12.04 -6.14 0.27
C ILE A 57 12.38 -5.08 -0.79
N GLN A 58 11.37 -4.46 -1.40
CA GLN A 58 11.57 -3.37 -2.36
C GLN A 58 12.32 -2.18 -1.73
N GLN A 59 11.94 -1.79 -0.52
CA GLN A 59 12.61 -0.73 0.24
C GLN A 59 14.07 -1.09 0.55
N LEU A 60 14.36 -2.35 0.91
CA LEU A 60 15.73 -2.82 1.09
C LEU A 60 16.56 -2.73 -0.20
N HIS A 61 15.96 -3.04 -1.35
CA HIS A 61 16.63 -2.91 -2.64
C HIS A 61 17.01 -1.46 -2.99
N ALA A 62 16.25 -0.48 -2.49
CA ALA A 62 16.54 0.95 -2.65
C ALA A 62 17.65 1.47 -1.72
N LEU A 63 18.12 0.66 -0.76
CA LEU A 63 19.19 1.06 0.15
C LEU A 63 20.59 0.99 -0.49
N PRO A 64 21.58 1.72 0.07
CA PRO A 64 22.99 1.55 -0.29
C PRO A 64 23.47 0.10 -0.13
N ASP A 65 24.37 -0.34 -1.01
CA ASP A 65 24.81 -1.74 -1.14
C ASP A 65 25.13 -2.42 0.20
N ARG A 66 25.92 -1.77 1.07
CA ARG A 66 26.30 -2.34 2.37
C ARG A 66 25.08 -2.64 3.27
N SER A 67 24.11 -1.73 3.30
CA SER A 67 22.90 -1.89 4.11
C SER A 67 21.96 -2.90 3.48
N ARG A 68 21.76 -2.82 2.16
CA ARG A 68 20.98 -3.80 1.40
C ARG A 68 21.50 -5.21 1.64
N ASP A 69 22.78 -5.48 1.40
CA ASP A 69 23.37 -6.81 1.54
C ASP A 69 23.28 -7.34 2.98
N ARG A 70 23.46 -6.46 3.98
CA ARG A 70 23.33 -6.81 5.40
C ARG A 70 21.92 -7.28 5.75
N PHE A 71 20.87 -6.65 5.22
CA PHE A 71 19.50 -6.95 5.61
C PHE A 71 18.82 -7.98 4.71
N MET A 72 19.19 -8.06 3.42
CA MET A 72 18.63 -9.04 2.48
C MET A 72 18.84 -10.49 2.92
N ARG A 73 19.89 -10.80 3.69
CA ARG A 73 20.13 -12.14 4.25
C ARG A 73 19.05 -12.61 5.24
N TYR A 74 18.29 -11.70 5.84
CA TYR A 74 17.22 -12.02 6.80
C TYR A 74 15.86 -12.22 6.13
N VAL A 75 15.69 -11.79 4.87
CA VAL A 75 14.43 -11.91 4.12
C VAL A 75 13.87 -13.35 4.10
N PRO A 76 14.67 -14.41 3.88
CA PRO A 76 14.16 -15.78 3.94
C PRO A 76 13.55 -16.15 5.30
N ALA A 77 14.10 -15.61 6.39
CA ALA A 77 13.58 -15.88 7.73
C ALA A 77 12.27 -15.12 7.97
N TRP A 78 12.17 -13.84 7.57
CA TRP A 78 10.91 -13.09 7.62
C TRP A 78 9.82 -13.72 6.75
N TRP A 79 10.17 -14.20 5.56
CA TRP A 79 9.26 -14.95 4.70
C TRP A 79 8.70 -16.20 5.38
N ASN A 80 9.57 -16.98 6.03
CA ASN A 80 9.13 -18.18 6.74
C ASN A 80 8.16 -17.85 7.87
N VAL A 81 8.30 -16.70 8.51
CA VAL A 81 7.41 -16.26 9.57
C VAL A 81 6.02 -15.87 9.05
N VAL A 82 5.98 -15.11 7.96
CA VAL A 82 4.74 -14.58 7.37
C VAL A 82 3.94 -15.66 6.63
N ILE A 83 4.62 -16.51 5.85
CA ILE A 83 4.01 -17.49 4.95
C ILE A 83 3.95 -18.89 5.56
N GLN A 84 4.94 -19.23 6.40
CA GLN A 84 5.12 -20.57 6.97
C GLN A 84 5.02 -21.72 5.94
N PRO A 85 5.81 -21.70 4.86
CA PRO A 85 5.68 -22.67 3.77
C PRO A 85 5.99 -24.12 4.19
N LYS A 86 6.65 -24.30 5.34
CA LYS A 86 7.04 -25.61 5.90
C LYS A 86 6.11 -26.08 7.04
N ALA A 87 5.03 -25.35 7.32
CA ALA A 87 4.11 -25.66 8.40
C ALA A 87 2.69 -25.85 7.87
N ASN A 88 1.95 -26.76 8.49
CA ASN A 88 0.49 -26.75 8.37
C ASN A 88 -0.06 -25.70 9.34
N TRP A 89 -0.83 -24.74 8.84
CA TRP A 89 -1.47 -23.71 9.67
C TRP A 89 -2.48 -24.30 10.67
N ALA A 90 -3.00 -25.49 10.41
CA ALA A 90 -3.86 -26.25 11.31
C ALA A 90 -3.09 -27.09 12.35
N ASP A 91 -1.76 -27.01 12.37
CA ASP A 91 -0.93 -27.73 13.35
C ASP A 91 -1.09 -27.09 14.74
N ASN A 92 -1.81 -27.80 15.60
CA ASN A 92 -2.12 -27.37 16.97
C ASN A 92 -0.92 -27.42 17.92
N GLY A 93 0.23 -27.96 17.48
CA GLY A 93 1.42 -28.16 18.33
C GLY A 93 2.39 -26.98 18.41
N ARG A 94 2.16 -25.88 17.67
CA ARG A 94 3.11 -24.76 17.59
C ARG A 94 2.61 -23.53 18.30
N ALA A 95 3.33 -23.12 19.33
CA ALA A 95 3.03 -21.91 20.10
C ALA A 95 3.27 -20.65 19.27
N ALA A 96 2.40 -19.65 19.40
CA ALA A 96 2.56 -18.36 18.70
C ALA A 96 3.87 -17.64 19.09
N ILE A 97 4.38 -17.88 20.29
CA ILE A 97 5.66 -17.31 20.73
C ILE A 97 6.87 -17.83 19.94
N GLN A 98 6.76 -18.98 19.28
CA GLN A 98 7.85 -19.59 18.51
C GLN A 98 7.88 -19.11 17.05
N ILE A 99 6.97 -18.20 16.67
CA ILE A 99 6.79 -17.73 15.29
C ILE A 99 7.96 -16.92 14.79
N ALA A 100 8.28 -15.87 15.53
CA ALA A 100 9.35 -14.94 15.25
C ALA A 100 10.19 -14.88 16.50
N ASP A 101 11.42 -15.36 16.42
CA ASP A 101 12.37 -15.19 17.52
C ASP A 101 12.59 -13.68 17.79
N LEU A 102 12.93 -13.32 19.02
CA LEU A 102 13.18 -11.91 19.38
C LEU A 102 14.29 -11.33 18.49
N ASP A 103 15.37 -12.08 18.30
CA ASP A 103 16.46 -11.69 17.39
C ASP A 103 15.96 -11.40 15.96
N LEU A 104 14.94 -12.12 15.48
CA LEU A 104 14.37 -11.88 14.15
C LEU A 104 13.59 -10.57 14.10
N LEU A 105 12.82 -10.29 15.15
CA LEU A 105 12.04 -9.06 15.30
C LEU A 105 12.98 -7.85 15.45
N ASP A 106 14.03 -7.95 16.25
CA ASP A 106 15.06 -6.92 16.42
C ASP A 106 15.77 -6.60 15.09
N HIS A 107 16.06 -7.62 14.27
CA HIS A 107 16.62 -7.41 12.93
C HIS A 107 15.64 -6.70 11.99
N LEU A 108 14.33 -6.98 12.10
CA LEU A 108 13.30 -6.33 11.29
C LEU A 108 13.08 -4.88 11.72
N GLU A 109 13.05 -4.60 13.02
CA GLU A 109 13.00 -3.24 13.57
C GLU A 109 14.24 -2.43 13.14
N SER A 110 15.44 -3.01 13.29
CA SER A 110 16.68 -2.39 12.80
C SER A 110 16.66 -2.09 11.30
N ALA A 111 16.05 -2.98 10.50
CA ALA A 111 15.87 -2.75 9.08
C ALA A 111 14.90 -1.59 8.83
N ALA A 112 13.82 -1.52 9.62
CA ALA A 112 12.81 -0.48 9.53
C ALA A 112 13.39 0.92 9.82
N ASP A 113 14.23 1.06 10.85
CA ASP A 113 14.95 2.30 11.17
C ASP A 113 15.91 2.74 10.06
N ILE A 114 16.63 1.78 9.48
CA ILE A 114 17.56 2.06 8.38
C ILE A 114 16.79 2.46 7.11
N ILE A 115 15.67 1.81 6.82
CA ILE A 115 14.77 2.20 5.73
C ILE A 115 14.27 3.62 5.97
N LEU A 116 13.75 3.91 7.16
CA LEU A 116 13.21 5.22 7.48
C LEU A 116 14.28 6.32 7.32
N SER A 117 15.47 6.12 7.89
CA SER A 117 16.56 7.10 7.81
C SER A 117 17.07 7.37 6.38
N ASN A 118 16.89 6.42 5.45
CA ASN A 118 17.34 6.57 4.05
C ASN A 118 16.21 6.99 3.10
N LEU A 119 14.96 6.63 3.40
CA LEU A 119 13.81 6.77 2.51
C LEU A 119 12.70 7.67 3.08
N ALA A 120 12.91 8.36 4.20
CA ALA A 120 11.94 9.29 4.79
C ALA A 120 11.41 10.29 3.74
N GLY A 121 10.08 10.43 3.69
CA GLY A 121 9.40 11.29 2.73
C GLY A 121 9.15 10.65 1.36
N SER A 122 9.72 9.48 1.06
CA SER A 122 9.37 8.73 -0.16
C SER A 122 8.06 7.94 -0.02
N GLU A 123 7.61 7.27 -1.07
CA GLU A 123 6.48 6.30 -1.00
C GLU A 123 6.72 5.21 0.05
N GLY A 124 7.99 4.88 0.33
CA GLY A 124 8.33 3.88 1.33
C GLY A 124 8.17 4.34 2.78
N ALA A 125 8.06 5.66 3.00
CA ALA A 125 7.88 6.29 4.31
C ALA A 125 7.17 7.65 4.16
N PRO A 126 5.86 7.65 3.84
CA PRO A 126 5.11 8.89 3.59
C PRO A 126 5.08 9.82 4.80
N ALA A 127 4.99 11.12 4.56
CA ALA A 127 4.95 12.15 5.60
C ALA A 127 3.53 12.68 5.90
N GLY A 128 2.56 12.39 5.03
CA GLY A 128 1.21 12.96 5.08
C GLY A 128 0.30 12.32 6.13
N THR A 129 -0.63 13.12 6.66
CA THR A 129 -1.46 12.76 7.81
C THR A 129 -2.96 12.76 7.53
N ASP A 130 -3.41 13.30 6.39
CA ASP A 130 -4.84 13.38 6.07
C ASP A 130 -5.23 12.36 4.99
N LEU A 131 -5.67 11.21 5.47
CA LEU A 131 -6.22 10.14 4.63
C LEU A 131 -7.72 10.30 4.36
N SER A 132 -8.40 11.22 5.07
CA SER A 132 -9.85 11.41 4.94
C SER A 132 -10.20 11.97 3.56
N GLU A 133 -9.39 12.91 3.08
CA GLU A 133 -9.53 13.48 1.75
C GLU A 133 -9.21 12.45 0.66
N MET A 134 -8.24 11.55 0.88
CA MET A 134 -7.94 10.46 -0.06
C MET A 134 -9.13 9.51 -0.21
N SER A 135 -9.73 9.09 0.91
CA SER A 135 -10.93 8.25 0.91
C SER A 135 -12.09 8.94 0.17
N ARG A 136 -12.30 10.23 0.43
CA ARG A 136 -13.32 11.04 -0.25
C ARG A 136 -13.10 11.09 -1.77
N GLN A 137 -11.87 11.33 -2.22
CA GLN A 137 -11.53 11.36 -3.66
C GLN A 137 -11.73 10.00 -4.33
N CYS A 138 -11.36 8.90 -3.65
CA CYS A 138 -11.63 7.56 -4.17
C CYS A 138 -13.13 7.30 -4.31
N GLN A 139 -13.95 7.76 -3.36
CA GLN A 139 -15.40 7.63 -3.41
C GLN A 139 -16.01 8.44 -4.56
N GLU A 140 -15.57 9.68 -4.75
CA GLU A 140 -15.98 10.54 -5.87
C GLU A 140 -15.67 9.87 -7.23
N TRP A 141 -14.51 9.22 -7.34
CA TRP A 141 -14.16 8.46 -8.54
C TRP A 141 -15.03 7.21 -8.76
N ILE A 142 -15.38 6.49 -7.69
CA ILE A 142 -16.30 5.36 -7.80
C ILE A 142 -17.65 5.82 -8.35
N GLU A 143 -18.17 6.96 -7.87
CA GLU A 143 -19.42 7.54 -8.36
C GLU A 143 -19.34 7.92 -9.86
N ILE A 144 -18.24 8.56 -10.27
CA ILE A 144 -17.99 8.90 -11.69
C ILE A 144 -17.96 7.63 -12.55
N LEU A 145 -17.25 6.59 -12.09
CA LEU A 145 -17.17 5.32 -12.80
C LEU A 145 -18.54 4.68 -12.88
N GLU A 146 -19.30 4.61 -11.79
CA GLU A 146 -20.64 4.03 -11.73
C GLU A 146 -21.62 4.74 -12.68
N MET A 147 -21.54 6.06 -12.81
CA MET A 147 -22.32 6.88 -13.75
C MET A 147 -21.89 6.75 -15.22
N ASP A 148 -20.73 6.13 -15.52
CA ASP A 148 -20.30 5.91 -16.90
C ASP A 148 -21.19 4.86 -17.61
N ASN A 149 -21.86 5.30 -18.68
CA ASN A 149 -22.85 4.53 -19.43
C ASN A 149 -22.26 3.88 -20.70
N GLY A 150 -21.04 3.35 -20.64
CA GLY A 150 -20.47 2.51 -21.70
C GLY A 150 -19.35 3.14 -22.52
N ASN A 151 -18.66 4.14 -21.97
CA ASN A 151 -17.43 4.65 -22.60
C ASN A 151 -16.23 3.77 -22.26
N ILE A 152 -16.28 3.09 -21.11
CA ILE A 152 -15.27 2.13 -20.69
C ILE A 152 -15.88 0.74 -20.63
N ASP A 153 -15.08 -0.25 -21.02
CA ASP A 153 -15.43 -1.65 -20.88
C ASP A 153 -15.78 -1.99 -19.42
N ASN A 154 -16.89 -2.71 -19.21
CA ASN A 154 -17.40 -3.01 -17.88
C ASN A 154 -16.38 -3.77 -17.00
N VAL A 155 -15.49 -4.58 -17.59
CA VAL A 155 -14.44 -5.29 -16.84
C VAL A 155 -13.42 -4.30 -16.28
N ILE A 156 -12.97 -3.34 -17.10
CA ILE A 156 -12.03 -2.29 -16.67
C ILE A 156 -12.68 -1.42 -15.59
N LYS A 157 -13.95 -1.01 -15.79
CA LYS A 157 -14.72 -0.25 -14.79
C LYS A 157 -14.81 -0.99 -13.45
N SER A 158 -15.16 -2.27 -13.46
CA SER A 158 -15.21 -3.09 -12.23
C SER A 158 -13.83 -3.23 -11.55
N GLN A 159 -12.76 -3.36 -12.33
CA GLN A 159 -11.39 -3.42 -11.79
C GLN A 159 -10.99 -2.12 -11.11
N LEU A 160 -11.23 -0.97 -11.74
CA LEU A 160 -10.94 0.36 -11.17
C LEU A 160 -11.72 0.60 -9.88
N ILE A 161 -13.03 0.31 -9.89
CA ILE A 161 -13.87 0.42 -8.68
C ILE A 161 -13.32 -0.48 -7.56
N SER A 162 -12.92 -1.71 -7.89
CA SER A 162 -12.33 -2.63 -6.90
C SER A 162 -11.02 -2.09 -6.33
N GLN A 163 -10.15 -1.50 -7.15
CA GLN A 163 -8.90 -0.87 -6.69
C GLN A 163 -9.16 0.33 -5.78
N LEU A 164 -10.09 1.22 -6.15
CA LEU A 164 -10.45 2.39 -5.33
C LEU A 164 -11.08 1.99 -4.00
N ARG A 165 -11.97 0.99 -4.00
CA ARG A 165 -12.53 0.41 -2.76
C ARG A 165 -11.44 -0.22 -1.90
N HIS A 166 -10.40 -0.78 -2.51
CA HIS A 166 -9.26 -1.31 -1.78
C HIS A 166 -8.44 -0.20 -1.11
N VAL A 167 -8.19 0.92 -1.80
CA VAL A 167 -7.53 2.10 -1.20
C VAL A 167 -8.32 2.60 0.01
N ILE A 168 -9.65 2.76 -0.12
CA ILE A 168 -10.53 3.17 0.98
C ILE A 168 -10.41 2.20 2.17
N TRP A 169 -10.48 0.89 1.91
CA TRP A 169 -10.33 -0.12 2.95
C TRP A 169 -8.94 -0.08 3.62
N LEU A 170 -7.87 0.20 2.88
CA LEU A 170 -6.53 0.37 3.46
C LEU A 170 -6.45 1.61 4.36
N VAL A 171 -7.11 2.71 3.99
CA VAL A 171 -7.23 3.91 4.83
C VAL A 171 -7.92 3.58 6.14
N GLU A 172 -9.00 2.80 6.11
CA GLU A 172 -9.72 2.35 7.31
C GLU A 172 -8.87 1.42 8.20
N ASN A 173 -7.85 0.78 7.64
CA ASN A 173 -6.95 -0.14 8.33
C ASN A 173 -5.51 0.40 8.45
N VAL A 174 -5.32 1.72 8.39
CA VAL A 174 -3.99 2.35 8.42
C VAL A 174 -3.18 1.98 9.65
N GLU A 175 -3.81 1.83 10.81
CA GLU A 175 -3.11 1.44 12.05
C GLU A 175 -2.44 0.07 11.94
N ILE A 176 -2.97 -0.82 11.09
CA ILE A 176 -2.44 -2.16 10.88
C ILE A 176 -1.38 -2.14 9.77
N PHE A 177 -1.74 -1.62 8.58
CA PHE A 177 -0.91 -1.75 7.37
C PHE A 177 -0.04 -0.55 7.06
N GLY A 178 -0.28 0.59 7.69
CA GLY A 178 0.54 1.79 7.55
C GLY A 178 0.36 2.56 6.25
N GLU A 179 0.87 3.78 6.30
CA GLU A 179 0.79 4.79 5.26
C GLU A 179 1.52 4.37 3.98
N ALA A 180 2.67 3.71 4.12
CA ALA A 180 3.46 3.23 2.97
C ALA A 180 2.66 2.26 2.09
N ARG A 181 1.80 1.42 2.71
CA ARG A 181 0.97 0.49 1.95
C ARG A 181 -0.15 1.19 1.20
N ILE A 182 -0.76 2.20 1.82
CA ILE A 182 -1.78 3.06 1.20
C ILE A 182 -1.19 3.81 0.01
N SER A 183 0.00 4.41 0.19
CA SER A 183 0.72 5.12 -0.86
C SER A 183 0.91 4.26 -2.11
N GLY A 184 1.45 3.05 -1.95
CA GLY A 184 1.65 2.13 -3.06
C GLY A 184 0.36 1.68 -3.76
N GLU A 185 -0.76 1.52 -3.04
CA GLU A 185 -2.04 1.23 -3.69
C GLU A 185 -2.59 2.43 -4.45
N ALA A 186 -2.53 3.61 -3.84
CA ALA A 186 -3.01 4.85 -4.44
C ALA A 186 -2.26 5.18 -5.73
N SER A 187 -0.92 5.02 -5.75
CA SER A 187 -0.11 5.18 -6.97
C SER A 187 -0.53 4.21 -8.08
N ARG A 188 -0.81 2.93 -7.74
CA ARG A 188 -1.33 1.95 -8.71
C ARG A 188 -2.72 2.29 -9.22
N ALA A 189 -3.62 2.76 -8.36
CA ALA A 189 -4.96 3.20 -8.74
C ALA A 189 -4.90 4.43 -9.67
N ILE A 190 -4.05 5.41 -9.37
CA ILE A 190 -3.81 6.57 -10.23
C ILE A 190 -3.29 6.14 -11.61
N GLY A 191 -2.29 5.26 -11.67
CA GLY A 191 -1.77 4.76 -12.95
C GLY A 191 -2.85 4.07 -13.79
N SER A 192 -3.71 3.26 -13.16
CA SER A 192 -4.82 2.59 -13.83
C SER A 192 -5.89 3.58 -14.31
N LEU A 193 -6.23 4.60 -13.51
CA LEU A 193 -7.15 5.67 -13.89
C LEU A 193 -6.59 6.55 -15.02
N ALA A 194 -5.28 6.81 -15.04
CA ALA A 194 -4.63 7.56 -16.10
C ALA A 194 -4.76 6.83 -17.44
N GLN A 195 -4.50 5.52 -17.46
CA GLN A 195 -4.67 4.68 -18.63
C GLN A 195 -6.13 4.67 -19.12
N ALA A 196 -7.09 4.52 -18.21
CA ALA A 196 -8.50 4.56 -18.55
C ALA A 196 -8.95 5.94 -19.07
N SER A 197 -8.44 7.03 -18.50
CA SER A 197 -8.73 8.40 -18.94
C SER A 197 -8.25 8.65 -20.37
N ALA A 198 -7.10 8.09 -20.74
CA ALA A 198 -6.58 8.18 -22.11
C ALA A 198 -7.50 7.49 -23.13
N MET A 199 -8.21 6.42 -22.74
CA MET A 199 -9.16 5.73 -23.61
C MET A 199 -10.47 6.52 -23.82
N VAL A 200 -10.89 7.33 -22.85
CA VAL A 200 -12.15 8.11 -22.92
C VAL A 200 -12.00 9.43 -23.68
N GLY A 201 -10.80 10.02 -23.67
CA GLY A 201 -10.54 11.37 -24.21
C GLY A 201 -10.86 11.57 -25.70
N GLU A 202 -11.06 10.50 -26.47
CA GLU A 202 -11.34 10.56 -27.91
C GLU A 202 -12.85 10.66 -28.24
N GLY A 203 -13.75 10.41 -27.29
CA GLY A 203 -15.19 10.22 -27.57
C GLY A 203 -16.16 11.32 -27.13
N ASP A 204 -15.91 11.99 -26.00
CA ASP A 204 -16.86 12.96 -25.38
C ASP A 204 -16.14 14.08 -24.60
N PRO A 205 -16.12 15.34 -25.09
CA PRO A 205 -15.42 16.46 -24.46
C PRO A 205 -15.94 16.86 -23.07
N GLU A 206 -17.25 16.74 -22.82
CA GLU A 206 -17.84 17.14 -21.55
C GLU A 206 -17.44 16.16 -20.44
N ARG A 207 -17.50 14.86 -20.73
CA ARG A 207 -17.02 13.81 -19.83
C ARG A 207 -15.51 13.80 -19.67
N ALA A 208 -14.75 14.08 -20.73
CA ALA A 208 -13.30 14.25 -20.63
C ALA A 208 -12.93 15.37 -19.62
N GLY A 209 -13.73 16.45 -19.58
CA GLY A 209 -13.58 17.51 -18.58
C GLY A 209 -13.85 17.04 -17.14
N VAL A 210 -14.89 16.23 -16.91
CA VAL A 210 -15.19 15.64 -15.59
C VAL A 210 -14.07 14.71 -15.13
N TRP A 211 -13.67 13.78 -15.99
CA TRP A 211 -12.61 12.82 -15.74
C TRP A 211 -11.28 13.51 -15.43
N LYS A 212 -10.91 14.52 -16.22
CA LYS A 212 -9.69 15.31 -16.00
C LYS A 212 -9.71 16.02 -14.64
N ARG A 213 -10.83 16.67 -14.27
CA ARG A 213 -10.94 17.34 -12.96
C ARG A 213 -10.82 16.38 -11.80
N ALA A 214 -11.55 15.25 -11.85
CA ALA A 214 -11.48 14.22 -10.82
C ALA A 214 -10.08 13.59 -10.74
N PHE A 215 -9.41 13.39 -11.88
CA PHE A 215 -8.05 12.87 -11.93
C PHE A 215 -7.07 13.80 -11.24
N MET A 216 -7.13 15.08 -11.59
CA MET A 216 -6.28 16.11 -10.99
C MET A 216 -6.52 16.25 -9.49
N SER A 217 -7.77 16.14 -9.04
CA SER A 217 -8.13 16.20 -7.63
C SER A 217 -7.51 15.04 -6.85
N LEU A 218 -7.68 13.80 -7.33
CA LEU A 218 -7.08 12.62 -6.72
C LEU A 218 -5.55 12.69 -6.69
N VAL A 219 -4.92 13.07 -7.81
CA VAL A 219 -3.47 13.22 -7.91
C VAL A 219 -2.94 14.25 -6.92
N SER A 220 -3.63 15.38 -6.77
CA SER A 220 -3.23 16.45 -5.84
C SER A 220 -3.25 15.96 -4.38
N VAL A 221 -4.26 15.18 -4.02
CA VAL A 221 -4.39 14.60 -2.67
C VAL A 221 -3.32 13.56 -2.41
N CYS A 222 -3.06 12.66 -3.38
CA CYS A 222 -1.98 11.69 -3.27
C CYS A 222 -0.60 12.36 -3.24
N ALA A 223 -0.39 13.45 -3.98
CA ALA A 223 0.85 14.23 -3.94
C ALA A 223 1.04 14.93 -2.59
N ALA A 224 -0.02 15.47 -2.00
CA ALA A 224 0.01 16.06 -0.66
C ALA A 224 0.30 15.02 0.43
N PHE A 225 -0.25 13.81 0.28
CA PHE A 225 0.04 12.68 1.15
C PHE A 225 1.50 12.19 1.02
N ASN A 226 2.00 12.14 -0.22
CA ASN A 226 3.33 11.68 -0.57
C ASN A 226 4.39 12.79 -0.61
N ARG A 227 4.24 13.90 0.12
CA ARG A 227 5.22 15.02 0.11
C ARG A 227 6.65 14.49 0.35
N GLY A 228 7.40 14.38 -0.75
CA GLY A 228 8.77 13.84 -0.83
C GLY A 228 8.98 12.68 -1.84
N ALA A 229 7.93 12.15 -2.49
CA ALA A 229 8.07 11.09 -3.49
C ALA A 229 8.09 11.63 -4.95
N PRO A 230 9.09 11.27 -5.78
CA PRO A 230 9.13 11.63 -7.21
C PRO A 230 8.07 10.95 -8.07
N VAL A 231 7.32 9.97 -7.55
CA VAL A 231 6.52 9.03 -8.36
C VAL A 231 5.21 9.60 -8.91
N VAL A 232 4.66 10.66 -8.32
CA VAL A 232 3.56 11.40 -8.96
C VAL A 232 4.01 11.80 -10.37
N ARG A 233 5.27 12.23 -10.53
CA ARG A 233 5.86 12.60 -11.82
C ARG A 233 6.00 11.41 -12.78
N GLU A 234 6.47 10.25 -12.34
CA GLU A 234 6.67 9.06 -13.20
C GLU A 234 5.34 8.39 -13.62
N SER A 235 4.36 8.31 -12.71
CA SER A 235 3.02 7.77 -13.02
C SER A 235 2.23 8.72 -13.92
N ILE A 236 2.46 10.03 -13.78
CA ILE A 236 2.01 11.04 -14.73
C ILE A 236 2.73 10.85 -16.08
N GLU A 237 4.05 10.71 -16.14
CA GLU A 237 4.83 10.53 -17.37
C GLU A 237 4.41 9.30 -18.20
N ALA A 238 3.94 8.22 -17.57
CA ALA A 238 3.43 7.03 -18.26
C ALA A 238 2.09 7.26 -19.00
N GLY A 239 1.33 8.32 -18.69
CA GLY A 239 0.03 8.65 -19.30
C GLY A 239 0.10 9.83 -20.28
N SER A 240 0.89 9.72 -21.36
CA SER A 240 1.29 10.86 -22.21
C SER A 240 0.16 11.52 -23.02
N THR A 241 -0.43 12.59 -22.48
CA THR A 241 -0.76 13.89 -23.12
C THR A 241 -1.31 14.87 -22.08
N LEU A 242 -2.02 14.37 -21.05
CA LEU A 242 -2.47 15.16 -19.89
C LEU A 242 -1.28 15.72 -19.06
N VAL A 243 -0.17 14.99 -19.06
CA VAL A 243 1.07 15.15 -18.27
C VAL A 243 1.67 16.55 -18.25
N GLY A 244 1.75 17.20 -19.42
CA GLY A 244 2.41 18.50 -19.54
C GLY A 244 1.72 19.59 -18.71
N GLU A 245 0.43 19.44 -18.45
CA GLU A 245 -0.34 20.36 -17.62
C GLU A 245 -0.29 19.99 -16.13
N ILE A 246 -0.21 18.69 -15.81
CA ILE A 246 -0.17 18.21 -14.40
C ILE A 246 1.18 18.53 -13.75
N ALA A 247 2.28 18.36 -14.49
CA ALA A 247 3.61 18.71 -14.00
C ALA A 247 3.70 20.19 -13.59
N ASN A 248 3.03 21.09 -14.33
CA ASN A 248 2.98 22.51 -14.00
C ASN A 248 2.13 22.78 -12.74
N VAL A 249 0.98 22.12 -12.56
CA VAL A 249 0.15 22.28 -11.34
C VAL A 249 0.86 21.76 -10.09
N VAL A 250 1.59 20.64 -10.17
CA VAL A 250 2.38 20.13 -9.04
C VAL A 250 3.52 21.07 -8.69
N GLN A 251 4.15 21.70 -9.70
CA GLN A 251 5.22 22.67 -9.49
C GLN A 251 4.71 23.96 -8.83
N ASP A 252 3.50 24.43 -9.18
CA ASP A 252 2.84 25.60 -8.57
C ASP A 252 2.38 25.35 -7.13
N ILE A 253 2.08 24.11 -6.74
CA ILE A 253 1.72 23.74 -5.35
C ILE A 253 2.98 23.62 -4.46
N GLN A 254 4.14 23.38 -5.06
CA GLN A 254 5.43 23.23 -4.36
C GLN A 254 6.23 24.53 -4.25
N SER A 255 5.84 25.59 -4.97
CA SER A 255 6.39 26.95 -4.87
C SER A 255 5.66 27.79 -3.82
#